data_AF-A0A819UD11-F1
#
_entry.id   AF-A0A819UD11-F1
#
_cell.length_a   1.000
_cell.length_b   1.000
_cell.length_c   1.000
_cell.angle_alpha   90.00
_cell.angle_beta   90.00
_cell.angle_gamma   90.00
#
_symmetry.space_group_name_H-M   'P 1'
#
loop_
_entity.id
_entity.type
_entity.pdbx_description
1 polymer ?
#
loop_
_entity_poly.entity_id
_entity_poly.type
_entity_poly.pdbx_seq_one_letter_code
_entity_poly.pdbx_strand_id
1 'polypeptide(L)'
;KLFHRLNGIEWYKTNIDSSPFVSNQQVSSLIDEVEILVTDYFENENRKKAMQKLRVPPLTHIHKGIVTYRLGKQCNHSKITHDEKILT
;
A
#
# COMPACT_ATOMS: atom_id res chain seq x y z
N LYS A 1 -16.41 15.63 -34.20
CA LYS A 1 -15.62 14.48 -33.70
C LYS A 1 -14.45 15.04 -32.91
N LEU A 2 -14.42 14.78 -31.60
CA LEU A 2 -13.59 15.49 -30.63
C LEU A 2 -12.14 14.99 -30.70
N PHE A 3 -11.20 15.92 -30.95
CA PHE A 3 -9.72 15.76 -30.99
C PHE A 3 -9.12 14.66 -31.88
N HIS A 4 -9.16 14.84 -33.19
CA HIS A 4 -8.25 14.18 -34.16
C HIS A 4 -6.87 14.89 -34.19
N ARG A 5 -6.14 14.91 -33.07
CA ARG A 5 -4.77 15.47 -33.03
C ARG A 5 -3.82 14.51 -32.32
N LEU A 6 -2.59 14.42 -32.84
CA LEU A 6 -1.53 13.56 -32.31
C LEU A 6 -0.72 14.23 -31.18
N ASN A 7 -1.00 15.50 -30.90
CA ASN A 7 -0.29 16.32 -29.91
C ASN A 7 -0.20 15.67 -28.52
N GLY A 8 -1.27 15.00 -28.06
CA GLY A 8 -1.26 14.31 -26.76
C GLY A 8 -0.31 13.12 -26.73
N ILE A 9 -0.24 12.36 -27.83
CA ILE A 9 0.65 11.20 -27.94
C ILE A 9 2.10 11.65 -28.02
N GLU A 10 2.39 12.71 -28.79
CA GLU A 10 3.73 13.30 -28.87
C GLU A 10 4.19 13.82 -27.51
N TRP A 11 3.32 14.56 -26.80
CA TRP A 11 3.65 15.07 -25.47
C TRP A 11 3.88 13.92 -24.47
N TYR A 12 3.06 12.88 -24.49
CA TYR A 12 3.24 11.69 -23.66
C TYR A 12 4.60 11.03 -23.90
N LYS A 13 4.97 10.79 -25.16
CA LYS A 13 6.26 10.18 -25.51
C LYS A 13 7.46 11.02 -25.06
N THR A 14 7.37 12.34 -25.21
CA THR A 14 8.48 13.24 -24.85
C THR A 14 8.62 13.44 -23.34
N ASN A 15 7.50 13.46 -22.59
CA ASN A 15 7.53 13.88 -21.18
C ASN A 15 7.36 12.72 -20.20
N ILE A 16 6.63 11.67 -20.57
CA ILE A 16 6.25 10.58 -19.67
C ILE A 16 7.08 9.33 -19.96
N ASP A 17 7.22 8.90 -21.21
CA ASP A 17 7.94 7.64 -21.51
C ASP A 17 9.41 7.69 -21.08
N SER A 18 10.08 8.84 -21.20
CA SER A 18 11.48 9.01 -20.74
C SER A 18 11.58 9.42 -19.27
N SER A 19 10.47 9.49 -18.55
CA SER A 19 10.45 9.95 -17.16
C SER A 19 11.03 8.89 -16.22
N PRO A 20 11.81 9.27 -15.20
CA PRO A 20 12.34 8.33 -14.22
C PRO A 20 11.24 7.57 -13.47
N PHE A 21 10.02 8.12 -13.39
CA PHE A 21 8.88 7.43 -12.80
C PHE A 21 8.42 6.20 -13.60
N VAL A 22 8.65 6.19 -14.91
CA VAL A 22 8.27 5.08 -15.80
C VAL A 22 9.44 4.13 -16.00
N SER A 23 10.66 4.66 -16.14
CA SER A 23 11.84 3.83 -16.41
C SER A 23 12.37 3.09 -15.17
N ASN A 24 12.08 3.58 -13.97
CA ASN A 24 12.58 2.99 -12.73
C ASN A 24 11.69 1.82 -12.29
N GLN A 25 12.18 0.60 -12.48
CA GLN A 25 11.52 -0.64 -12.07
C GLN A 25 11.99 -1.14 -10.69
N GLN A 26 12.75 -0.33 -9.92
CA GLN A 26 13.36 -0.79 -8.67
C GLN A 26 12.32 -1.25 -7.64
N VAL A 27 11.13 -0.62 -7.65
CA VAL A 27 10.05 -1.03 -6.75
C VAL A 27 9.56 -2.43 -7.07
N SER A 28 9.41 -2.79 -8.36
CA SER A 28 9.02 -4.16 -8.72
C SER A 28 10.12 -5.16 -8.36
N SER A 29 11.39 -4.83 -8.64
CA SER A 29 12.52 -5.68 -8.25
C SER A 29 12.56 -5.91 -6.73
N LEU A 30 12.34 -4.86 -5.93
CA LEU A 30 12.28 -4.96 -4.47
C LEU A 30 11.10 -5.84 -4.01
N ILE A 31 9.94 -5.75 -4.67
CA ILE A 31 8.79 -6.62 -4.37
C ILE A 31 9.18 -8.08 -4.62
N ASP A 32 9.80 -8.38 -5.77
CA ASP A 32 10.21 -9.74 -6.11
C ASP A 32 11.25 -10.29 -5.10
N GLU A 33 12.23 -9.48 -4.72
CA GLU A 33 13.24 -9.84 -3.71
C GLU A 33 12.59 -10.17 -2.37
N VAL A 34 11.66 -9.35 -1.90
CA VAL A 34 10.94 -9.59 -0.64
C VAL A 34 10.06 -10.83 -0.73
N GLU A 35 9.40 -11.10 -1.87
CA GLU A 35 8.61 -12.32 -2.05
C GLU A 35 9.46 -13.58 -1.92
N ILE A 36 10.64 -13.58 -2.54
CA ILE A 36 11.61 -14.69 -2.48
C ILE A 36 12.07 -14.86 -1.03
N LEU A 37 12.50 -13.78 -0.39
CA LEU A 37 12.98 -13.81 0.99
C LEU A 37 11.93 -14.40 1.96
N VAL A 38 10.67 -13.98 1.83
CA VAL A 38 9.60 -14.44 2.73
C VAL A 38 9.19 -15.88 2.45
N THR A 39 9.24 -16.32 1.19
CA THR A 39 8.89 -17.70 0.82
C THR A 39 9.98 -18.67 1.28
N ASP A 40 11.24 -18.35 1.02
CA ASP A 40 12.36 -19.27 1.19
C ASP A 40 12.82 -19.32 2.65
N TYR A 41 12.95 -18.17 3.31
CA TYR A 41 13.55 -18.11 4.65
C TYR A 41 12.53 -18.22 5.79
N PHE A 42 11.28 -17.81 5.58
CA PHE A 42 10.32 -17.70 6.68
C PHE A 42 9.20 -18.73 6.64
N GLU A 43 8.92 -19.36 5.49
CA GLU A 43 7.79 -20.28 5.34
C GLU A 43 8.17 -21.65 4.77
N ASN A 44 9.47 -22.00 4.72
CA ASN A 44 9.98 -23.29 4.24
C ASN A 44 9.39 -23.66 2.87
N GLU A 45 9.52 -22.76 1.88
CA GLU A 45 8.99 -22.92 0.52
C GLU A 45 7.44 -22.93 0.42
N ASN A 46 6.71 -22.70 1.52
CA ASN A 46 5.25 -22.61 1.48
C ASN A 46 4.77 -21.23 0.99
N ARG A 47 4.85 -21.03 -0.33
CA ARG A 47 4.44 -19.78 -1.00
C ARG A 47 3.03 -19.35 -0.63
N LYS A 48 2.08 -20.28 -0.50
CA LYS A 48 0.67 -19.95 -0.20
C LYS A 48 0.52 -19.26 1.15
N LYS A 49 1.27 -19.72 2.16
CA LYS A 49 1.26 -19.17 3.52
C LYS A 49 2.02 -17.84 3.60
N ALA A 50 3.18 -17.75 2.94
CA ALA A 50 3.96 -16.52 2.80
C ALA A 50 3.13 -15.38 2.18
N MET A 51 2.51 -15.66 1.04
CA MET A 51 1.73 -14.66 0.32
C MET A 51 0.49 -14.21 1.08
N GLN A 52 -0.11 -15.06 1.93
CA GLN A 52 -1.24 -14.64 2.76
C GLN A 52 -0.84 -13.55 3.78
N LYS A 53 0.40 -13.58 4.27
CA LYS A 53 0.93 -12.55 5.19
C LYS A 53 1.31 -11.25 4.48
N LEU A 54 1.82 -11.35 3.26
CA LEU A 54 2.22 -10.18 2.47
C LEU A 54 1.05 -9.46 1.80
N ARG A 55 -0.03 -10.19 1.48
CA ARG A 55 -1.21 -9.62 0.84
C ARG A 55 -1.95 -8.70 1.79
N VAL A 56 -2.38 -7.56 1.25
CA VAL A 56 -3.25 -6.63 1.97
C VAL A 56 -4.53 -7.38 2.37
N PRO A 57 -4.90 -7.37 3.67
CA PRO A 57 -6.16 -7.92 4.11
C PRO A 57 -7.33 -7.30 3.32
N PRO A 58 -8.40 -8.05 3.07
CA PRO A 58 -9.56 -7.48 2.38
C PRO A 58 -10.05 -6.27 3.19
N LEU A 59 -10.42 -5.18 2.51
CA LEU A 59 -10.83 -3.92 3.17
C LEU A 59 -12.02 -4.08 4.12
N THR A 60 -12.77 -5.18 3.99
CA THR A 60 -13.89 -5.57 4.85
C THR A 60 -13.47 -6.23 6.16
N HIS A 61 -12.23 -6.73 6.26
CA HIS A 61 -11.66 -7.27 7.49
C HIS A 61 -11.10 -6.12 8.32
N ILE A 62 -12.00 -5.39 8.98
CA ILE A 62 -11.66 -4.37 9.97
C ILE A 62 -10.86 -5.05 11.09
N HIS A 63 -9.61 -4.66 11.27
CA HIS A 63 -8.79 -5.09 12.40
C HIS A 63 -9.51 -4.64 13.69
N LYS A 64 -9.91 -5.58 14.55
CA LYS A 64 -10.53 -5.28 15.87
C LYS A 64 -9.45 -4.82 16.86
N GLY A 65 -8.74 -3.74 16.54
CA GLY A 65 -7.71 -3.14 17.38
C GLY A 65 -7.71 -1.63 17.24
N ILE A 66 -7.22 -0.93 18.26
CA ILE A 66 -7.01 0.51 18.19
C ILE A 66 -5.87 0.79 17.22
N VAL A 67 -6.18 1.36 16.05
CA VAL A 67 -5.17 1.82 15.09
C VAL A 67 -5.15 3.35 15.10
N THR A 68 -4.17 3.93 15.79
CA THR A 68 -3.97 5.39 15.83
C THR A 68 -2.98 5.82 14.76
N TYR A 69 -3.48 6.29 13.62
CA TYR A 69 -2.66 7.01 12.64
C TYR A 69 -2.67 8.50 13.00
N ARG A 70 -1.55 9.00 13.55
CA ARG A 70 -1.38 10.45 13.79
C ARG A 70 -1.02 11.16 12.48
N LEU A 71 -2.05 11.49 11.70
CA LEU A 71 -1.92 12.48 10.64
C LEU A 71 -1.98 13.87 11.28
N GLY A 72 -0.86 14.59 11.25
CA GLY A 72 -0.77 15.93 11.81
C GLY A 72 -1.74 16.89 11.13
N LYS A 73 -2.74 17.35 11.88
CA LYS A 73 -3.04 18.78 12.12
C LYS A 73 -3.95 18.88 13.34
N GLN A 74 -3.50 19.64 14.33
CA GLN A 74 -4.24 19.93 15.55
C GLN A 74 -5.62 20.50 15.22
N CYS A 75 -6.68 19.88 15.73
CA CYS A 75 -7.97 20.51 15.96
C CYS A 75 -8.66 19.82 17.15
N ASN A 76 -8.50 20.47 18.31
CA ASN A 76 -9.38 20.55 19.49
C ASN A 76 -10.10 19.27 19.94
N HIS A 77 -9.49 18.61 20.93
CA HIS A 77 -10.07 17.50 21.67
C HIS A 77 -11.20 17.96 22.59
N SER A 78 -12.44 17.56 22.31
CA SER A 78 -13.42 17.32 23.37
C SER A 78 -13.18 15.90 23.90
N LYS A 79 -12.73 15.82 25.16
CA LYS A 79 -12.45 14.58 25.89
C LYS A 79 -13.69 13.69 25.92
N ILE A 80 -13.52 12.40 25.60
CA ILE A 80 -14.50 11.37 25.95
C ILE A 80 -13.79 10.44 26.95
N THR A 81 -14.18 10.59 28.21
CA THR A 81 -13.80 9.76 29.35
C THR A 81 -14.31 8.34 29.14
N HIS A 82 -13.43 7.34 29.27
CA HIS A 82 -13.84 5.95 29.42
C HIS A 82 -14.15 5.71 30.90
N ASP A 83 -15.43 5.52 31.21
CA ASP A 83 -15.83 4.91 32.47
C ASP A 83 -15.42 3.43 32.44
N GLU A 84 -14.62 3.04 33.43
CA GLU A 84 -14.43 1.64 33.82
C GLU A 84 -15.80 0.99 34.04
N LYS A 85 -15.97 -0.27 33.60
CA LYS A 85 -16.77 -1.25 34.34
C LYS A 85 -16.48 -2.70 33.91
N ILE A 86 -15.81 -3.39 34.85
CA ILE A 86 -16.15 -4.72 35.41
C ILE A 86 -15.86 -5.99 34.57
N LEU A 87 -14.75 -6.63 34.97
CA LEU A 87 -14.64 -8.01 35.52
C LEU A 87 -15.80 -9.00 35.24
N THR A 88 -15.55 -10.10 34.52
CA THR A 88 -15.66 -11.50 35.02
C THR A 88 -14.96 -12.42 34.04
#